data_AF-A0A0H5NXH3-F1
#
_entry.id   AF-A0A0H5NXH3-F1
#
_cell.length_a   1.000
_cell.length_b   1.000
_cell.length_c   1.000
_cell.angle_alpha   90.00
_cell.angle_beta   90.00
_cell.angle_gamma   90.00
#
_symmetry.space_group_name_H-M   'P 1'
#
loop_
_entity.id
_entity.type
_entity.pdbx_description
1 polymer ?
#
loop_
_entity_poly.entity_id
_entity_poly.type
_entity_poly.pdbx_seq_one_letter_code
_entity_poly.pdbx_strand_id
1 'polypeptide(L)'
;MDEQICAGRVVIVTGAGRGIGRAHALAFAAAGARVVVNDVGTSLHGDSTGETPAQQVVGEITAAGGEAVANGDDVADWAGARNLIRQAVDTFGRLDVLVNNAGFVRDRMLVNLSEEEWDAVIRVHLKGHFATMRHAAEYWRGEAKAGRPVDARVINTSSGAGLQGSVGQANYGAAKAGIAGLTLTAAAEFARYGVTVNAIAPSARTRMTETVFADMMAKPESGFDAMAPENISPLVVWLGSTQSAGVTGRMFEVEGGKVALADGWRHGVAVDRGARWNPAELGPVVADLIAKAAPPEPVYGA
;
A
#
# COMPACT_ATOMS: atom_id res chain seq x y z
N MET A 1 24.40 -2.74 11.50
CA MET A 1 23.01 -2.99 11.08
C MET A 1 23.10 -4.10 10.06
N ASP A 2 22.42 -5.22 10.26
CA ASP A 2 22.51 -6.36 9.33
C ASP A 2 22.11 -5.88 7.92
N GLU A 3 23.11 -5.72 7.05
CA GLU A 3 22.94 -5.26 5.66
C GLU A 3 22.04 -6.20 4.84
N GLN A 4 21.69 -7.38 5.38
CA GLN A 4 20.88 -8.40 4.71
C GLN A 4 19.67 -8.88 5.54
N ILE A 5 18.91 -7.96 6.15
CA ILE A 5 17.74 -8.29 6.97
C ILE A 5 16.65 -9.11 6.23
N CYS A 6 16.66 -9.11 4.90
CA CYS A 6 15.76 -9.88 4.04
C CYS A 6 16.48 -10.98 3.23
N ALA A 7 17.68 -11.41 3.66
CA ALA A 7 18.46 -12.45 3.00
C ALA A 7 17.61 -13.67 2.63
N GLY A 8 17.63 -14.04 1.35
CA GLY A 8 16.97 -15.25 0.83
C GLY A 8 15.45 -15.15 0.68
N ARG A 9 14.81 -14.07 1.16
CA ARG A 9 13.37 -13.84 0.97
C ARG A 9 13.05 -13.50 -0.48
N VAL A 10 11.91 -13.97 -0.96
CA VAL A 10 11.37 -13.63 -2.28
C VAL A 10 10.28 -12.59 -2.16
N VAL A 11 10.47 -11.46 -2.84
CA VAL A 11 9.63 -10.26 -2.71
C VAL A 11 9.00 -9.93 -4.05
N ILE A 12 7.69 -9.73 -4.08
CA ILE A 12 7.00 -9.07 -5.18
C ILE A 12 6.77 -7.61 -4.80
N VAL A 13 7.09 -6.68 -5.70
CA VAL A 13 6.69 -5.27 -5.58
C VAL A 13 5.90 -4.86 -6.82
N THR A 14 4.66 -4.38 -6.64
CA THR A 14 3.80 -3.93 -7.74
C THR A 14 3.95 -2.44 -8.02
N GLY A 15 3.86 -2.03 -9.28
CA GLY A 15 4.14 -0.64 -9.71
C GLY A 15 5.58 -0.23 -9.39
N ALA A 16 6.52 -1.15 -9.58
CA ALA A 16 7.90 -1.05 -9.13
C ALA A 16 8.86 -0.44 -10.16
N GLY A 17 8.36 0.04 -11.30
CA GLY A 17 9.21 0.60 -12.33
C GLY A 17 9.74 2.00 -12.01
N ARG A 18 9.02 2.78 -11.17
CA ARG A 18 9.33 4.19 -10.88
C ARG A 18 8.92 4.58 -9.45
N GLY A 19 9.40 5.74 -8.99
CA GLY A 19 8.98 6.35 -7.72
C GLY A 19 9.16 5.44 -6.49
N ILE A 20 8.19 5.45 -5.58
CA ILE A 20 8.21 4.68 -4.34
C ILE A 20 8.35 3.17 -4.60
N GLY A 21 7.66 2.62 -5.60
CA GLY A 21 7.75 1.18 -5.92
C GLY A 21 9.16 0.77 -6.36
N ARG A 22 9.81 1.59 -7.21
CA ARG A 22 11.23 1.37 -7.56
C ARG A 22 12.13 1.44 -6.33
N ALA A 23 11.92 2.44 -5.46
CA ALA A 23 12.69 2.58 -4.24
C ALA A 23 12.52 1.37 -3.30
N HIS A 24 11.32 0.77 -3.24
CA HIS A 24 11.10 -0.47 -2.50
C HIS A 24 11.86 -1.65 -3.10
N ALA A 25 11.77 -1.85 -4.43
CA ALA A 25 12.45 -2.94 -5.11
C ALA A 25 13.97 -2.90 -4.90
N LEU A 26 14.58 -1.72 -5.07
CA LEU A 26 16.01 -1.51 -4.84
C LEU A 26 16.39 -1.75 -3.37
N ALA A 27 15.58 -1.27 -2.42
CA ALA A 27 15.87 -1.44 -0.99
C ALA A 27 15.75 -2.91 -0.55
N PHE A 28 14.78 -3.66 -1.06
CA PHE A 28 14.67 -5.10 -0.78
C PHE A 28 15.85 -5.88 -1.36
N ALA A 29 16.25 -5.57 -2.60
CA ALA A 29 17.42 -6.20 -3.22
C ALA A 29 18.71 -5.91 -2.44
N ALA A 30 18.91 -4.65 -2.04
CA ALA A 30 20.04 -4.25 -1.19
C ALA A 30 20.03 -4.99 0.17
N ALA A 31 18.84 -5.30 0.69
CA ALA A 31 18.65 -6.10 1.91
C ALA A 31 18.74 -7.62 1.70
N GLY A 32 19.22 -8.09 0.53
CA GLY A 32 19.47 -9.51 0.24
C GLY A 32 18.26 -10.31 -0.26
N ALA A 33 17.17 -9.65 -0.65
CA ALA A 33 16.01 -10.31 -1.21
C ALA A 33 16.15 -10.56 -2.73
N ARG A 34 15.45 -11.60 -3.21
CA ARG A 34 15.22 -11.84 -4.65
C ARG A 34 13.90 -11.19 -5.05
N VAL A 35 13.91 -10.35 -6.08
CA VAL A 35 12.80 -9.41 -6.33
C VAL A 35 12.08 -9.67 -7.66
N VAL A 36 10.76 -9.81 -7.62
CA VAL A 36 9.90 -9.70 -8.81
C VAL A 36 9.45 -8.25 -8.94
N VAL A 37 9.94 -7.57 -9.97
CA VAL A 37 9.64 -6.17 -10.28
C VAL A 37 8.43 -6.14 -11.22
N ASN A 38 7.23 -5.91 -10.68
CA ASN A 38 6.01 -5.80 -11.47
C ASN A 38 5.73 -4.35 -11.87
N ASP A 39 5.61 -4.07 -13.16
CA ASP A 39 5.15 -2.78 -13.69
C ASP A 39 4.59 -2.96 -15.11
N VAL A 40 3.42 -2.39 -15.38
CA VAL A 40 2.74 -2.48 -16.69
C VAL A 40 3.31 -1.50 -17.73
N GLY A 41 4.25 -0.62 -17.35
CA GLY A 41 4.85 0.35 -18.26
C GLY A 41 3.93 1.51 -18.61
N THR A 42 3.13 1.98 -17.65
CA THR A 42 2.13 3.04 -17.87
C THR A 42 2.57 4.42 -17.38
N SER A 43 1.95 5.46 -17.95
CA SER A 43 2.07 6.86 -17.54
C SER A 43 1.46 7.10 -16.14
N LEU A 44 1.58 8.32 -15.60
CA LEU A 44 0.85 8.73 -14.38
C LEU A 44 -0.66 8.73 -14.57
N HIS A 45 -1.09 8.79 -15.82
CA HIS A 45 -2.47 8.68 -16.19
C HIS A 45 -2.81 7.22 -16.58
N GLY A 46 -1.92 6.24 -16.43
CA GLY A 46 -2.27 4.84 -16.68
C GLY A 46 -2.31 4.43 -18.15
N ASP A 47 -1.87 5.30 -19.07
CA ASP A 47 -1.74 4.97 -20.50
C ASP A 47 -0.44 4.21 -20.76
N SER A 48 -0.43 3.25 -21.69
CA SER A 48 0.80 2.54 -22.07
C SER A 48 1.82 3.52 -22.68
N THR A 49 3.09 3.40 -22.26
CA THR A 49 4.18 4.26 -22.74
C THR A 49 5.08 3.58 -23.78
N GLY A 50 4.95 2.25 -23.95
CA GLY A 50 5.89 1.44 -24.74
C GLY A 50 7.24 1.20 -24.08
N GLU A 51 7.49 1.79 -22.90
CA GLU A 51 8.70 1.59 -22.12
C GLU A 51 8.60 0.35 -21.22
N THR A 52 9.75 -0.15 -20.77
CA THR A 52 9.85 -1.31 -19.86
C THR A 52 10.56 -0.91 -18.55
N PRO A 53 9.94 -0.05 -17.72
CA PRO A 53 10.58 0.45 -16.50
C PRO A 53 10.89 -0.68 -15.50
N ALA A 54 10.11 -1.78 -15.51
CA ALA A 54 10.43 -2.98 -14.74
C ALA A 54 11.81 -3.57 -15.12
N GLN A 55 12.10 -3.72 -16.42
CA GLN A 55 13.39 -4.22 -16.91
C GLN A 55 14.56 -3.29 -16.54
N GLN A 56 14.33 -1.97 -16.54
CA GLN A 56 15.35 -1.01 -16.13
C GLN A 56 15.75 -1.24 -14.67
N VAL A 57 14.76 -1.34 -13.76
CA VAL A 57 15.01 -1.61 -12.34
C VAL A 57 15.65 -2.97 -12.11
N VAL A 58 15.28 -4.00 -12.87
CA VAL A 58 15.99 -5.30 -12.85
C VAL A 58 17.46 -5.15 -13.26
N GLY A 59 17.75 -4.34 -14.28
CA GLY A 59 19.11 -4.03 -14.70
C GLY A 59 19.92 -3.35 -13.59
N GLU A 60 19.31 -2.43 -12.85
CA GLU A 60 19.94 -1.79 -11.70
C GLU A 60 20.23 -2.78 -10.56
N ILE A 61 19.27 -3.64 -10.23
CA ILE A 61 19.42 -4.66 -9.18
C ILE A 61 20.55 -5.63 -9.54
N THR A 62 20.58 -6.12 -10.79
CA THR A 62 21.59 -7.07 -11.24
C THR A 62 22.98 -6.43 -11.36
N ALA A 63 23.07 -5.17 -11.78
CA ALA A 63 24.33 -4.42 -11.78
C ALA A 63 24.90 -4.22 -10.36
N ALA A 64 24.02 -4.15 -9.35
CA ALA A 64 24.41 -4.10 -7.93
C ALA A 64 24.67 -5.49 -7.31
N GLY A 65 24.63 -6.57 -8.10
CA GLY A 65 24.88 -7.95 -7.64
C GLY A 65 23.69 -8.66 -7.01
N GLY A 66 22.49 -8.07 -7.07
CA GLY A 66 21.24 -8.69 -6.63
C GLY A 66 20.58 -9.55 -7.72
N GLU A 67 19.48 -10.21 -7.35
CA GLU A 67 18.68 -11.04 -8.25
C GLU A 67 17.27 -10.48 -8.40
N ALA A 68 16.85 -10.25 -9.64
CA ALA A 68 15.50 -9.80 -9.93
C ALA A 68 14.99 -10.29 -11.29
N VAL A 69 13.66 -10.34 -11.42
CA VAL A 69 12.96 -10.63 -12.67
C VAL A 69 11.83 -9.63 -12.90
N ALA A 70 11.62 -9.22 -14.15
CA ALA A 70 10.54 -8.32 -14.51
C ALA A 70 9.23 -9.07 -14.73
N ASN A 71 8.12 -8.44 -14.38
CA ASN A 71 6.77 -8.88 -14.69
C ASN A 71 5.95 -7.70 -15.23
N GLY A 72 5.18 -7.93 -16.29
CA GLY A 72 4.34 -6.91 -16.92
C GLY A 72 2.83 -7.15 -16.78
N ASP A 73 2.41 -8.07 -15.90
CA ASP A 73 1.01 -8.38 -15.71
C ASP A 73 0.27 -7.22 -15.01
N ASP A 74 -0.97 -6.97 -15.45
CA ASP A 74 -1.87 -6.06 -14.76
C ASP A 74 -2.42 -6.73 -13.49
N VAL A 75 -2.12 -6.14 -12.33
CA VAL A 75 -2.58 -6.63 -11.02
C VAL A 75 -4.10 -6.53 -10.84
N ALA A 76 -4.77 -5.68 -11.62
CA ALA A 76 -6.22 -5.56 -11.60
C ALA A 76 -6.93 -6.56 -12.54
N ASP A 77 -6.17 -7.24 -13.41
CA ASP A 77 -6.63 -8.44 -14.08
C ASP A 77 -6.48 -9.66 -13.16
N TRP A 78 -7.52 -10.47 -13.07
CA TRP A 78 -7.55 -11.59 -12.13
C TRP A 78 -6.56 -12.71 -12.53
N ALA A 79 -6.37 -12.93 -13.82
CA ALA A 79 -5.38 -13.90 -14.31
C ALA A 79 -3.96 -13.32 -14.19
N GLY A 80 -3.77 -12.04 -14.50
CA GLY A 80 -2.52 -11.31 -14.33
C GLY A 80 -2.01 -11.36 -12.89
N ALA A 81 -2.86 -11.04 -11.92
CA ALA A 81 -2.51 -11.14 -10.50
C ALA A 81 -2.08 -12.57 -10.10
N ARG A 82 -2.74 -13.61 -10.63
CA ARG A 82 -2.36 -15.00 -10.39
C ARG A 82 -1.02 -15.36 -11.03
N ASN A 83 -0.81 -14.92 -12.28
CA ASN A 83 0.42 -15.14 -13.02
C ASN A 83 1.62 -14.52 -12.31
N LEU A 84 1.46 -13.31 -11.75
CA LEU A 84 2.46 -12.63 -10.94
C LEU A 84 2.90 -13.49 -9.74
N ILE A 85 1.96 -14.02 -8.96
CA ILE A 85 2.27 -14.91 -7.83
C ILE A 85 2.97 -16.18 -8.31
N ARG A 86 2.47 -16.79 -9.40
CA ARG A 86 3.07 -18.00 -9.98
C ARG A 86 4.51 -17.74 -10.44
N GLN A 87 4.80 -16.61 -11.10
CA GLN A 87 6.15 -16.30 -11.56
C GLN A 87 7.16 -16.22 -10.42
N ALA A 88 6.79 -15.65 -9.27
CA ALA A 88 7.68 -15.63 -8.10
C ALA A 88 8.06 -17.06 -7.65
N VAL A 89 7.06 -17.94 -7.59
CA VAL A 89 7.24 -19.36 -7.21
C VAL A 89 8.06 -20.11 -8.27
N ASP A 90 7.75 -19.94 -9.56
CA ASP A 90 8.45 -20.64 -10.64
C ASP A 90 9.92 -20.17 -10.77
N THR A 91 10.17 -18.87 -10.55
CA THR A 91 11.52 -18.28 -10.73
C THR A 91 12.41 -18.51 -9.51
N PHE A 92 11.86 -18.33 -8.30
CA PHE A 92 12.67 -18.30 -7.07
C PHE A 92 12.30 -19.40 -6.06
N GLY A 93 11.32 -20.24 -6.38
CA GLY A 93 10.90 -21.41 -5.61
C GLY A 93 9.89 -21.13 -4.50
N ARG A 94 9.61 -19.85 -4.19
CA ARG A 94 8.70 -19.45 -3.10
C ARG A 94 8.23 -18.00 -3.24
N LEU A 95 7.30 -17.60 -2.37
CA LEU A 95 6.92 -16.20 -2.16
C LEU A 95 6.87 -15.90 -0.66
N ASP A 96 7.57 -14.85 -0.23
CA ASP A 96 7.67 -14.47 1.19
C ASP A 96 7.08 -13.10 1.50
N VAL A 97 7.13 -12.17 0.54
CA VAL A 97 6.67 -10.80 0.74
C VAL A 97 5.90 -10.32 -0.49
N LEU A 98 4.71 -9.79 -0.27
CA LEU A 98 3.94 -9.07 -1.27
C LEU A 98 3.83 -7.60 -0.87
N VAL A 99 4.40 -6.70 -1.68
CA VAL A 99 4.25 -5.26 -1.54
C VAL A 99 3.29 -4.76 -2.61
N ASN A 100 2.07 -4.39 -2.18
CA ASN A 100 1.09 -3.79 -3.06
C ASN A 100 1.28 -2.27 -3.09
N ASN A 101 1.83 -1.77 -4.18
CA ASN A 101 2.13 -0.35 -4.37
C ASN A 101 1.53 0.24 -5.67
N ALA A 102 1.24 -0.58 -6.69
CA ALA A 102 0.68 -0.13 -7.97
C ALA A 102 -0.52 0.81 -7.80
N GLY A 103 -0.51 1.89 -8.56
CA GLY A 103 -1.48 2.97 -8.42
C GLY A 103 -1.21 4.18 -9.31
N PHE A 104 -2.23 5.00 -9.51
CA PHE A 104 -2.19 6.26 -10.24
C PHE A 104 -3.36 7.16 -9.81
N VAL A 105 -3.40 8.41 -10.26
CA VAL A 105 -4.44 9.38 -9.85
C VAL A 105 -5.31 9.83 -11.02
N ARG A 106 -6.56 10.16 -10.68
CA ARG A 106 -7.56 10.84 -11.52
C ARG A 106 -8.33 11.83 -10.65
N ASP A 107 -7.66 12.92 -10.35
CA ASP A 107 -8.14 13.89 -9.38
C ASP A 107 -9.20 14.81 -10.01
N ARG A 108 -10.38 14.82 -9.37
CA ARG A 108 -11.53 15.65 -9.69
C ARG A 108 -12.28 15.97 -8.41
N MET A 109 -12.85 17.18 -8.34
CA MET A 109 -13.93 17.44 -7.40
C MET A 109 -15.03 16.41 -7.63
N LEU A 110 -15.67 15.93 -6.56
CA LEU A 110 -16.63 14.81 -6.61
C LEU A 110 -17.71 15.00 -7.69
N VAL A 111 -18.21 16.24 -7.85
CA VAL A 111 -19.25 16.61 -8.83
C VAL A 111 -18.78 16.58 -10.30
N ASN A 112 -17.47 16.57 -10.54
CA ASN A 112 -16.85 16.57 -11.87
C ASN A 112 -16.18 15.23 -12.21
N LEU A 113 -16.28 14.23 -11.33
CA LEU A 113 -15.64 12.93 -11.50
C LEU A 113 -16.48 12.05 -12.43
N SER A 114 -15.88 11.54 -13.50
CA SER A 114 -16.56 10.59 -14.39
C SER A 114 -16.58 9.17 -13.82
N GLU A 115 -17.51 8.34 -14.30
CA GLU A 115 -17.57 6.91 -13.98
C GLU A 115 -16.28 6.19 -14.37
N GLU A 116 -15.71 6.50 -15.54
CA GLU A 116 -14.47 5.92 -16.03
C GLU A 116 -13.27 6.28 -15.14
N GLU A 117 -13.17 7.54 -14.69
CA GLU A 117 -12.13 8.00 -13.76
C GLU A 117 -12.28 7.36 -12.37
N TRP A 118 -13.51 7.13 -11.91
CA TRP A 118 -13.80 6.40 -10.68
C TRP A 118 -13.37 4.94 -10.80
N ASP A 119 -13.88 4.23 -11.80
CA ASP A 119 -13.64 2.81 -12.01
C ASP A 119 -12.16 2.50 -12.23
N ALA A 120 -11.45 3.34 -12.98
CA ALA A 120 -10.04 3.13 -13.26
C ALA A 120 -9.19 3.17 -11.97
N VAL A 121 -9.47 4.11 -11.06
CA VAL A 121 -8.78 4.23 -9.77
C VAL A 121 -9.16 3.09 -8.83
N ILE A 122 -10.45 2.76 -8.69
CA ILE A 122 -10.90 1.63 -7.87
C ILE A 122 -10.30 0.30 -8.38
N ARG A 123 -10.29 0.10 -9.70
CA ARG A 123 -9.76 -1.10 -10.35
C ARG A 123 -8.29 -1.33 -10.01
N VAL A 124 -7.41 -0.35 -10.20
CA VAL A 124 -5.97 -0.57 -9.99
C VAL A 124 -5.62 -0.57 -8.51
N HIS A 125 -6.17 0.36 -7.73
CA HIS A 125 -5.85 0.42 -6.30
C HIS A 125 -6.52 -0.71 -5.54
N LEU A 126 -7.86 -0.66 -5.41
CA LEU A 126 -8.56 -1.55 -4.48
C LEU A 126 -8.64 -2.98 -5.02
N LYS A 127 -9.09 -3.17 -6.26
CA LYS A 127 -9.18 -4.51 -6.86
C LYS A 127 -7.79 -5.10 -7.10
N GLY A 128 -6.81 -4.31 -7.51
CA GLY A 128 -5.42 -4.77 -7.68
C GLY A 128 -4.82 -5.29 -6.38
N HIS A 129 -4.96 -4.56 -5.27
CA HIS A 129 -4.51 -5.02 -3.94
C HIS A 129 -5.24 -6.30 -3.52
N PHE A 130 -6.56 -6.35 -3.71
CA PHE A 130 -7.35 -7.53 -3.37
C PHE A 130 -6.94 -8.77 -4.19
N ALA A 131 -6.77 -8.63 -5.51
CA ALA A 131 -6.47 -9.74 -6.41
C ALA A 131 -5.13 -10.40 -6.09
N THR A 132 -4.07 -9.60 -5.89
CA THR A 132 -2.75 -10.13 -5.52
C THR A 132 -2.78 -10.78 -4.14
N MET A 133 -3.43 -10.15 -3.15
CA MET A 133 -3.59 -10.73 -1.80
C MET A 133 -4.36 -12.05 -1.85
N ARG A 134 -5.44 -12.13 -2.63
CA ARG A 134 -6.25 -13.33 -2.78
C ARG A 134 -5.42 -14.49 -3.33
N HIS A 135 -4.58 -14.25 -4.33
CA HIS A 135 -3.75 -15.31 -4.93
C HIS A 135 -2.54 -15.67 -4.06
N ALA A 136 -1.88 -14.69 -3.43
CA ALA A 136 -0.79 -14.95 -2.49
C ALA A 136 -1.27 -15.75 -1.26
N ALA A 137 -2.44 -15.40 -0.70
CA ALA A 137 -3.03 -16.12 0.42
C ALA A 137 -3.43 -17.56 0.05
N GLU A 138 -3.86 -17.81 -1.19
CA GLU A 138 -4.12 -19.17 -1.66
C GLU A 138 -2.86 -20.02 -1.74
N TYR A 139 -1.76 -19.44 -2.24
CA TYR A 139 -0.44 -20.08 -2.22
C TYR A 139 0.00 -20.40 -0.79
N TRP A 140 0.06 -19.42 0.11
CA TRP A 140 0.49 -19.62 1.50
C TRP A 140 -0.40 -20.59 2.27
N ARG A 141 -1.72 -20.55 2.07
CA ARG A 141 -2.63 -21.53 2.63
C ARG A 141 -2.35 -22.94 2.11
N GLY A 142 -1.98 -23.07 0.83
CA GLY A 142 -1.55 -24.32 0.22
C GLY A 142 -0.27 -24.87 0.86
N GLU A 143 0.74 -24.01 1.03
CA GLU A 143 1.99 -24.34 1.72
C GLU A 143 1.75 -24.84 3.16
N ALA A 144 0.96 -24.09 3.93
CA ALA A 144 0.61 -24.43 5.30
C ALA A 144 -0.15 -25.77 5.39
N LYS A 145 -1.11 -26.02 4.49
CA LYS A 145 -1.84 -27.31 4.41
C LYS A 145 -0.91 -28.49 4.09
N ALA A 146 0.15 -28.25 3.33
CA ALA A 146 1.14 -29.25 3.01
C ALA A 146 2.23 -29.40 4.11
N GLY A 147 2.06 -28.74 5.26
CA GLY A 147 2.99 -28.80 6.38
C GLY A 147 4.29 -28.03 6.18
N ARG A 148 4.38 -27.17 5.15
CA ARG A 148 5.55 -26.31 4.92
C ARG A 148 5.44 -25.04 5.77
N PRO A 149 6.52 -24.62 6.45
CA PRO A 149 6.49 -23.43 7.28
C PRO A 149 6.28 -22.19 6.43
N VAL A 150 5.29 -21.37 6.82
CA VAL A 150 4.99 -20.09 6.20
C VAL A 150 5.36 -18.99 7.19
N ASP A 151 6.24 -18.11 6.75
CA ASP A 151 6.57 -16.86 7.43
C ASP A 151 6.48 -15.75 6.38
N ALA A 152 5.27 -15.29 6.09
CA ALA A 152 5.02 -14.38 4.98
C ALA A 152 4.51 -13.00 5.41
N ARG A 153 4.67 -12.02 4.53
CA ARG A 153 4.37 -10.61 4.78
C ARG A 153 3.59 -10.00 3.63
N VAL A 154 2.58 -9.21 3.97
CA VAL A 154 1.89 -8.32 3.03
C VAL A 154 2.06 -6.90 3.54
N ILE A 155 2.54 -6.02 2.67
CA ILE A 155 2.60 -4.58 2.92
C ILE A 155 1.78 -3.88 1.84
N ASN A 156 0.66 -3.30 2.26
CA ASN A 156 -0.23 -2.55 1.38
C ASN A 156 0.08 -1.05 1.44
N THR A 157 -0.22 -0.31 0.37
CA THR A 157 -0.08 1.15 0.35
C THR A 157 -1.46 1.81 0.44
N SER A 158 -1.82 2.31 1.62
CA SER A 158 -2.95 3.23 1.82
C SER A 158 -2.52 4.70 1.56
N SER A 159 -3.11 5.67 2.25
CA SER A 159 -2.77 7.11 2.20
C SER A 159 -3.55 7.86 3.30
N GLY A 160 -3.05 9.00 3.76
CA GLY A 160 -3.85 9.96 4.55
C GLY A 160 -5.18 10.34 3.86
N ALA A 161 -5.20 10.39 2.52
CA ALA A 161 -6.44 10.59 1.76
C ALA A 161 -7.51 9.49 2.01
N GLY A 162 -7.10 8.27 2.36
CA GLY A 162 -8.00 7.19 2.73
C GLY A 162 -8.34 7.13 4.22
N LEU A 163 -7.54 7.79 5.07
CA LEU A 163 -7.72 7.80 6.51
C LEU A 163 -8.60 8.98 6.95
N GLN A 164 -8.31 10.19 6.46
CA GLN A 164 -9.02 11.42 6.81
C GLN A 164 -9.82 12.03 5.63
N GLY A 165 -9.62 11.55 4.41
CA GLY A 165 -10.19 12.15 3.20
C GLY A 165 -9.26 13.19 2.57
N SER A 166 -9.48 13.49 1.28
CA SER A 166 -8.72 14.52 0.56
C SER A 166 -9.61 15.21 -0.47
N VAL A 167 -9.64 16.54 -0.45
CA VAL A 167 -10.42 17.36 -1.38
C VAL A 167 -9.92 17.12 -2.80
N GLY A 168 -10.85 16.86 -3.72
CA GLY A 168 -10.53 16.57 -5.13
C GLY A 168 -10.04 15.14 -5.42
N GLN A 169 -10.05 14.26 -4.42
CA GLN A 169 -9.52 12.89 -4.56
C GLN A 169 -10.51 11.82 -4.08
N ALA A 170 -11.81 11.96 -4.37
CA ALA A 170 -12.84 11.08 -3.83
C ALA A 170 -12.67 9.60 -4.20
N ASN A 171 -12.37 9.30 -5.47
CA ASN A 171 -12.06 7.94 -5.94
C ASN A 171 -10.81 7.36 -5.26
N TYR A 172 -9.74 8.14 -5.20
CA TYR A 172 -8.48 7.73 -4.59
C TYR A 172 -8.63 7.51 -3.08
N GLY A 173 -9.23 8.47 -2.37
CA GLY A 173 -9.55 8.36 -0.94
C GLY A 173 -10.42 7.14 -0.64
N ALA A 174 -11.48 6.90 -1.42
CA ALA A 174 -12.30 5.71 -1.28
C ALA A 174 -11.51 4.41 -1.49
N ALA A 175 -10.65 4.34 -2.52
CA ALA A 175 -9.79 3.19 -2.76
C ALA A 175 -8.81 2.94 -1.59
N LYS A 176 -8.16 4.00 -1.10
CA LYS A 176 -7.17 3.91 -0.02
C LYS A 176 -7.81 3.58 1.34
N ALA A 177 -9.02 4.07 1.60
CA ALA A 177 -9.84 3.67 2.74
C ALA A 177 -10.22 2.18 2.66
N GLY A 178 -10.64 1.71 1.48
CA GLY A 178 -10.91 0.30 1.22
C GLY A 178 -9.67 -0.58 1.44
N ILE A 179 -8.49 -0.12 1.04
CA ILE A 179 -7.22 -0.82 1.30
C ILE A 179 -6.90 -0.86 2.81
N ALA A 180 -7.18 0.21 3.56
CA ALA A 180 -7.02 0.22 5.02
C ALA A 180 -7.93 -0.81 5.69
N GLY A 181 -9.22 -0.85 5.31
CA GLY A 181 -10.17 -1.87 5.79
C GLY A 181 -9.76 -3.29 5.39
N LEU A 182 -9.35 -3.49 4.14
CA LEU A 182 -8.89 -4.78 3.63
C LEU A 182 -7.67 -5.30 4.40
N THR A 183 -6.75 -4.41 4.75
CA THR A 183 -5.55 -4.73 5.55
C THR A 183 -5.93 -5.32 6.91
N LEU A 184 -6.90 -4.73 7.60
CA LEU A 184 -7.37 -5.21 8.91
C LEU A 184 -8.01 -6.61 8.80
N THR A 185 -8.91 -6.79 7.85
CA THR A 185 -9.59 -8.08 7.63
C THR A 185 -8.60 -9.17 7.26
N ALA A 186 -7.71 -8.90 6.30
CA ALA A 186 -6.73 -9.87 5.85
C ALA A 186 -5.70 -10.21 6.94
N ALA A 187 -5.31 -9.25 7.78
CA ALA A 187 -4.46 -9.52 8.94
C ALA A 187 -5.08 -10.58 9.86
N ALA A 188 -6.37 -10.43 10.18
CA ALA A 188 -7.10 -11.39 11.01
C ALA A 188 -7.27 -12.74 10.32
N GLU A 189 -7.58 -12.75 9.02
CA GLU A 189 -7.84 -13.99 8.29
C GLU A 189 -6.57 -14.81 8.01
N PHE A 190 -5.47 -14.14 7.65
CA PHE A 190 -4.26 -14.80 7.17
C PHE A 190 -3.29 -15.18 8.31
N ALA A 191 -3.47 -14.64 9.52
CA ALA A 191 -2.66 -14.97 10.68
C ALA A 191 -2.57 -16.48 10.94
N ARG A 192 -3.66 -17.21 10.72
CA ARG A 192 -3.72 -18.68 10.89
C ARG A 192 -2.78 -19.45 9.95
N TYR A 193 -2.25 -18.81 8.92
CA TYR A 193 -1.30 -19.39 7.96
C TYR A 193 0.11 -18.84 8.14
N GLY A 194 0.43 -18.10 9.21
CA GLY A 194 1.77 -17.52 9.40
C GLY A 194 2.06 -16.29 8.53
N VAL A 195 1.01 -15.54 8.16
CA VAL A 195 1.14 -14.32 7.34
C VAL A 195 0.77 -13.10 8.17
N THR A 196 1.61 -12.06 8.13
CA THR A 196 1.24 -10.74 8.65
C THR A 196 0.82 -9.81 7.51
N VAL A 197 -0.15 -8.93 7.78
CA VAL A 197 -0.65 -7.95 6.82
C VAL A 197 -0.64 -6.59 7.48
N ASN A 198 0.12 -5.65 6.95
CA ASN A 198 0.19 -4.27 7.41
C ASN A 198 0.07 -3.32 6.23
N ALA A 199 -0.09 -2.03 6.51
CA ALA A 199 -0.11 -1.01 5.49
C ALA A 199 0.72 0.22 5.89
N ILE A 200 1.13 0.96 4.87
CA ILE A 200 1.76 2.26 4.99
C ILE A 200 0.88 3.35 4.36
N ALA A 201 0.97 4.56 4.86
CA ALA A 201 0.39 5.79 4.31
C ALA A 201 1.56 6.78 4.09
N PRO A 202 2.19 6.76 2.91
CA PRO A 202 3.40 7.54 2.67
C PRO A 202 3.09 9.00 2.33
N SER A 203 3.97 9.90 2.81
CA SER A 203 4.15 11.26 2.31
C SER A 203 5.56 11.35 1.72
N ALA A 204 5.66 11.47 0.40
CA ALA A 204 6.92 11.57 -0.32
C ALA A 204 6.75 12.28 -1.66
N ARG A 205 7.85 12.84 -2.18
CA ARG A 205 7.95 13.38 -3.53
C ARG A 205 7.88 12.24 -4.53
N THR A 206 6.84 12.26 -5.31
CA THR A 206 6.64 11.42 -6.48
C THR A 206 6.01 12.26 -7.56
N ARG A 207 6.03 11.73 -8.77
CA ARG A 207 5.25 12.28 -9.88
C ARG A 207 3.76 12.57 -9.53
N MET A 208 3.15 11.88 -8.55
CA MET A 208 1.77 12.13 -8.11
C MET A 208 1.64 13.33 -7.15
N THR A 209 2.69 13.68 -6.41
CA THR A 209 2.67 14.70 -5.36
C THR A 209 3.37 15.99 -5.76
N GLU A 210 4.26 15.95 -6.74
CA GLU A 210 5.00 17.12 -7.27
C GLU A 210 4.08 18.19 -7.87
N THR A 211 2.92 17.81 -8.41
CA THR A 211 1.96 18.76 -8.99
C THR A 211 1.01 19.35 -7.95
N VAL A 212 0.58 18.54 -6.97
CA VAL A 212 -0.43 18.93 -5.97
C VAL A 212 0.20 19.69 -4.79
N PHE A 213 1.43 19.32 -4.40
CA PHE A 213 2.12 19.87 -3.23
C PHE A 213 3.51 20.39 -3.58
N ALA A 214 3.65 21.08 -4.71
CA ALA A 214 4.93 21.46 -5.32
C ALA A 214 5.94 22.09 -4.33
N ASP A 215 5.51 23.05 -3.50
CA ASP A 215 6.39 23.73 -2.55
C ASP A 215 6.83 22.81 -1.40
N MET A 216 5.92 22.01 -0.86
CA MET A 216 6.22 21.03 0.19
C MET A 216 7.14 19.90 -0.33
N MET A 217 7.01 19.61 -1.63
CA MET A 217 7.78 18.62 -2.34
C MET A 217 9.01 19.24 -3.04
N ALA A 218 9.48 20.43 -2.69
CA ALA A 218 10.70 20.96 -3.32
C ALA A 218 11.95 20.23 -2.80
N LYS A 219 12.92 19.93 -3.68
CA LYS A 219 14.20 19.34 -3.27
C LYS A 219 15.03 20.38 -2.53
N PRO A 220 15.52 20.09 -1.31
CA PRO A 220 16.40 21.02 -0.63
C PRO A 220 17.74 21.14 -1.37
N GLU A 221 18.30 22.34 -1.42
CA GLU A 221 19.61 22.60 -2.03
C GLU A 221 20.76 21.90 -1.28
N SER A 222 20.59 21.69 0.02
CA SER A 222 21.53 20.96 0.87
C SER A 222 20.82 20.29 2.04
N GLY A 223 21.44 19.25 2.62
CA GLY A 223 20.89 18.52 3.76
C GLY A 223 20.03 17.31 3.37
N PHE A 224 19.23 16.84 4.33
CA PHE A 224 18.39 15.65 4.18
C PHE A 224 17.14 15.96 3.36
N ASP A 225 16.99 15.30 2.22
CA ASP A 225 15.77 15.35 1.41
C ASP A 225 14.69 14.48 2.04
N ALA A 226 13.94 15.05 2.99
CA ALA A 226 12.89 14.34 3.72
C ALA A 226 11.81 13.76 2.79
N MET A 227 11.60 14.37 1.63
CA MET A 227 10.59 13.93 0.67
C MET A 227 11.13 12.92 -0.34
N ALA A 228 12.40 12.50 -0.25
CA ALA A 228 12.91 11.45 -1.12
C ALA A 228 12.11 10.14 -0.92
N PRO A 229 11.60 9.50 -2.00
CA PRO A 229 10.78 8.29 -1.89
C PRO A 229 11.53 7.12 -1.25
N GLU A 230 12.86 7.12 -1.31
CA GLU A 230 13.75 6.16 -0.67
C GLU A 230 13.56 6.12 0.84
N ASN A 231 13.13 7.21 1.47
CA ASN A 231 12.91 7.28 2.91
C ASN A 231 11.71 6.43 3.38
N ILE A 232 10.81 6.04 2.48
CA ILE A 232 9.66 5.18 2.82
C ILE A 232 10.07 3.71 2.92
N SER A 233 11.02 3.28 2.10
CA SER A 233 11.41 1.87 1.95
C SER A 233 11.96 1.18 3.22
N PRO A 234 12.73 1.83 4.12
CA PRO A 234 13.27 1.17 5.30
C PRO A 234 12.22 0.47 6.16
N LEU A 235 11.06 1.11 6.40
CA LEU A 235 9.98 0.48 7.14
C LEU A 235 9.38 -0.71 6.38
N VAL A 236 9.21 -0.59 5.07
CA VAL A 236 8.66 -1.66 4.22
C VAL A 236 9.58 -2.88 4.22
N VAL A 237 10.89 -2.67 4.12
CA VAL A 237 11.91 -3.73 4.20
C VAL A 237 11.87 -4.41 5.56
N TRP A 238 11.83 -3.63 6.66
CA TRP A 238 11.73 -4.20 8.00
C TRP A 238 10.43 -4.99 8.19
N LEU A 239 9.28 -4.47 7.74
CA LEU A 239 8.00 -5.17 7.74
C LEU A 239 8.03 -6.44 6.88
N GLY A 240 8.84 -6.47 5.82
CA GLY A 240 9.06 -7.64 4.97
C GLY A 240 9.99 -8.70 5.58
N SER A 241 10.66 -8.42 6.69
CA SER A 241 11.64 -9.32 7.31
C SER A 241 11.04 -10.35 8.27
N THR A 242 11.87 -11.29 8.74
CA THR A 242 11.49 -12.22 9.81
C THR A 242 11.28 -11.51 11.16
N GLN A 243 11.92 -10.36 11.39
CA GLN A 243 11.84 -9.62 12.66
C GLN A 243 10.46 -9.01 12.92
N SER A 244 9.66 -8.80 11.87
CA SER A 244 8.31 -8.22 11.97
C SER A 244 7.21 -9.25 12.24
N ALA A 245 7.54 -10.51 12.57
CA ALA A 245 6.56 -11.60 12.74
C ALA A 245 5.44 -11.29 13.76
N GLY A 246 5.72 -10.44 14.76
CA GLY A 246 4.74 -9.99 15.76
C GLY A 246 3.88 -8.79 15.36
N VAL A 247 4.08 -8.22 14.16
CA VAL A 247 3.41 -6.99 13.72
C VAL A 247 2.43 -7.32 12.60
N THR A 248 1.13 -7.21 12.89
CA THR A 248 0.05 -7.41 11.91
C THR A 248 -1.12 -6.48 12.21
N GLY A 249 -1.92 -6.15 11.20
CA GLY A 249 -3.10 -5.28 11.30
C GLY A 249 -2.77 -3.83 11.64
N ARG A 250 -1.56 -3.37 11.32
CA ARG A 250 -1.11 -1.99 11.61
C ARG A 250 -1.09 -1.12 10.36
N MET A 251 -1.33 0.16 10.57
CA MET A 251 -1.22 1.22 9.56
C MET A 251 -0.15 2.21 10.02
N PHE A 252 0.84 2.48 9.18
CA PHE A 252 1.95 3.37 9.51
C PHE A 252 1.98 4.57 8.57
N GLU A 253 1.95 5.78 9.12
CA GLU A 253 2.23 7.00 8.38
C GLU A 253 3.74 7.23 8.33
N VAL A 254 4.29 7.48 7.13
CA VAL A 254 5.75 7.55 6.92
C VAL A 254 6.12 8.75 6.07
N GLU A 255 7.08 9.55 6.54
CA GLU A 255 7.61 10.74 5.86
C GLU A 255 9.05 11.00 6.31
N GLY A 256 10.01 10.99 5.39
CA GLY A 256 11.42 11.22 5.74
C GLY A 256 11.89 10.28 6.85
N GLY A 257 12.34 10.86 7.98
CA GLY A 257 12.75 10.08 9.16
C GLY A 257 11.63 9.74 10.14
N LYS A 258 10.37 10.11 9.86
CA LYS A 258 9.23 9.91 10.76
C LYS A 258 8.50 8.61 10.43
N VAL A 259 8.18 7.85 11.47
CA VAL A 259 7.26 6.72 11.42
C VAL A 259 6.24 6.90 12.54
N ALA A 260 4.97 7.01 12.19
CA ALA A 260 3.85 7.14 13.12
C ALA A 260 2.86 5.99 12.93
N LEU A 261 2.16 5.63 14.00
CA LEU A 261 1.06 4.67 13.93
C LEU A 261 -0.24 5.44 13.67
N ALA A 262 -0.97 5.06 12.63
CA ALA A 262 -2.31 5.58 12.41
C ALA A 262 -3.31 4.79 13.26
N ASP A 263 -4.10 5.51 14.04
CA ASP A 263 -5.19 4.95 14.83
C ASP A 263 -6.41 4.65 13.95
N GLY A 264 -7.04 3.50 14.17
CA GLY A 264 -8.28 3.14 13.48
C GLY A 264 -9.53 3.78 14.09
N TRP A 265 -10.68 3.57 13.44
CA TRP A 265 -11.99 3.96 13.98
C TRP A 265 -12.25 3.32 15.35
N ARG A 266 -12.84 4.10 16.27
CA ARG A 266 -13.15 3.70 17.65
C ARG A 266 -14.64 3.91 17.94
N HIS A 267 -15.18 3.16 18.89
CA HIS A 267 -16.49 3.49 19.45
C HIS A 267 -16.41 4.81 20.22
N GLY A 268 -17.16 5.81 19.76
CA GLY A 268 -17.26 7.11 20.42
C GLY A 268 -18.22 7.10 21.61
N VAL A 269 -18.55 8.30 22.11
CA VAL A 269 -19.56 8.50 23.15
C VAL A 269 -20.93 8.01 22.63
N ALA A 270 -21.66 7.29 23.46
CA ALA A 270 -22.99 6.78 23.15
C ALA A 270 -24.02 7.27 24.17
N VAL A 271 -25.26 7.47 23.72
CA VAL A 271 -26.43 7.73 24.55
C VAL A 271 -27.48 6.68 24.21
N ASP A 272 -27.97 5.98 25.22
CA ASP A 272 -29.05 5.00 25.09
C ASP A 272 -30.34 5.56 25.69
N ARG A 273 -31.42 5.56 24.91
CA ARG A 273 -32.76 5.93 25.38
C ARG A 273 -33.43 4.80 26.16
N GLY A 274 -32.98 3.56 25.99
CA GLY A 274 -33.67 2.35 26.45
C GLY A 274 -35.00 2.11 25.74
N ALA A 275 -35.28 2.86 24.67
CA ALA A 275 -36.50 2.80 23.87
C ALA A 275 -36.25 3.38 22.47
N ARG A 276 -37.22 3.23 21.56
CA ARG A 276 -37.12 3.82 20.22
C ARG A 276 -37.13 5.35 20.29
N TRP A 277 -36.17 5.99 19.62
CA TRP A 277 -36.11 7.45 19.50
C TRP A 277 -37.30 8.01 18.71
N ASN A 278 -37.73 9.21 19.09
CA ASN A 278 -38.60 10.08 18.30
C ASN A 278 -37.68 11.01 17.49
N PRO A 279 -37.77 11.05 16.15
CA PRO A 279 -36.89 11.90 15.33
C PRO A 279 -36.88 13.37 15.76
N ALA A 280 -38.00 13.89 16.27
CA ALA A 280 -38.13 15.28 16.73
C ALA A 280 -37.28 15.61 17.97
N GLU A 281 -36.84 14.59 18.72
CA GLU A 281 -36.07 14.76 19.96
C GLU A 281 -34.55 14.64 19.73
N LEU A 282 -34.11 14.24 18.54
CA LEU A 282 -32.70 13.92 18.28
C LEU A 282 -31.80 15.14 18.11
N GLY A 283 -32.33 16.32 17.82
CA GLY A 283 -31.52 17.53 17.61
C GLY A 283 -30.57 17.82 18.77
N PRO A 284 -31.08 18.01 20.00
CA PRO A 284 -30.24 18.21 21.18
C PRO A 284 -29.31 17.03 21.50
N VAL A 285 -29.77 15.80 21.28
CA VAL A 285 -29.00 14.58 21.54
C VAL A 285 -27.76 14.50 20.63
N VAL A 286 -27.94 14.74 19.33
CA VAL A 286 -26.85 14.74 18.35
C VAL A 286 -25.86 15.87 18.62
N ALA A 287 -26.34 17.07 18.96
CA ALA A 287 -25.48 18.19 19.30
C ALA A 287 -24.60 17.90 20.52
N ASP A 288 -25.17 17.29 21.57
CA ASP A 288 -24.43 16.88 22.77
C ASP A 288 -23.39 15.78 22.48
N LEU A 289 -23.73 14.80 21.64
CA LEU A 289 -22.78 13.76 21.19
C LEU A 289 -21.59 14.37 20.44
N ILE A 290 -21.83 15.30 19.51
CA ILE A 290 -20.77 15.96 18.74
C ILE A 290 -19.89 16.82 19.67
N ALA A 291 -20.48 17.55 20.60
CA ALA A 291 -19.74 18.39 21.55
C ALA A 291 -18.82 17.59 22.48
N LYS A 292 -19.15 16.32 22.76
CA LYS A 292 -18.36 15.41 23.60
C LYS A 292 -17.37 14.55 22.82
N ALA A 293 -17.51 14.47 21.49
CA ALA A 293 -16.64 13.67 20.65
C ALA A 293 -15.25 14.31 20.52
N ALA A 294 -14.23 13.48 20.28
CA ALA A 294 -12.94 13.99 19.85
C ALA A 294 -13.11 14.70 18.49
N PRO A 295 -12.53 15.90 18.29
CA PRO A 295 -12.53 16.55 16.99
C PRO A 295 -11.89 15.64 15.94
N PRO A 296 -12.50 15.48 14.75
CA PRO A 296 -11.87 14.73 13.68
C PRO A 296 -10.63 15.48 13.18
N GLU A 297 -9.62 14.72 12.74
CA GLU A 297 -8.53 15.30 11.96
C GLU A 297 -9.11 15.95 10.68
N PRO A 298 -8.62 17.14 10.28
CA PRO A 298 -9.12 17.80 9.08
C PRO A 298 -8.94 16.95 7.82
N VAL A 299 -9.88 17.05 6.90
CA VAL A 299 -9.73 16.54 5.53
C VAL A 299 -8.57 17.28 4.87
N TYR A 300 -7.68 16.55 4.17
CA TYR A 300 -6.58 17.19 3.46
C TYR A 300 -7.10 18.16 2.39
N GLY A 301 -6.61 19.41 2.41
CA GLY A 301 -6.99 20.46 1.47
C GLY A 301 -8.35 21.12 1.71
N ALA A 302 -9.00 20.87 2.86
CA ALA A 302 -10.23 21.54 3.27
C ALA A 302 -9.98 22.90 3.96
#